data_AF-A0A955TBH8-F1
#
_entry.id   AF-A0A955TBH8-F1
#
_cell.length_a   1.000
_cell.length_b   1.000
_cell.length_c   1.000
_cell.angle_alpha   90.00
_cell.angle_beta   90.00
_cell.angle_gamma   90.00
#
_symmetry.space_group_name_H-M   'P 1'
#
loop_
_entity.id
_entity.type
_entity.pdbx_description
1 polymer ?
#
loop_
_entity_poly.entity_id
_entity_poly.type
_entity_poly.pdbx_seq_one_letter_code
_entity_poly.pdbx_strand_id
1 'polypeptide(L)' 'HYWGYAAQKDGATLEYRVEHPPWRVYRAESAELGADIESLYGKVFTEFIGPNPDSAFVAEGSPVTVYRGRPIAR' A
#
# COMPACT_ATOMS: atom_id res chain seq x y z
N HIS A 1 2.22 11.87 -3.35
CA HIS A 1 2.83 11.93 -4.70
C HIS A 1 1.70 12.17 -5.68
N TYR A 2 1.85 13.11 -6.62
CA TYR A 2 0.70 13.55 -7.43
C TYR A 2 0.66 12.99 -8.84
N TRP A 3 1.76 12.44 -9.37
CA TRP A 3 1.84 12.04 -10.78
C TRP A 3 2.42 10.64 -10.93
N GLY A 4 1.80 9.85 -11.81
CA GLY A 4 2.27 8.56 -12.29
C GLY A 4 2.58 8.62 -13.78
N TYR A 5 3.50 7.78 -14.22
CA TYR A 5 3.97 7.71 -15.60
C TYR A 5 3.88 6.27 -16.11
N ALA A 6 3.26 6.08 -17.27
CA ALA A 6 3.11 4.77 -17.89
C ALA A 6 3.57 4.82 -19.35
N ALA A 7 4.54 3.96 -19.69
CA ALA A 7 4.99 3.77 -21.06
C ALA A 7 3.85 3.19 -21.92
N GLN A 8 3.71 3.70 -23.14
CA GLN A 8 2.76 3.25 -24.14
C GLN A 8 3.46 2.39 -25.19
N LYS A 9 2.69 1.57 -25.92
CA LYS A 9 3.22 0.63 -26.92
C LYS A 9 3.93 1.32 -28.09
N ASP A 10 3.55 2.56 -28.40
CA ASP A 10 4.15 3.41 -29.44
C ASP A 10 5.38 4.19 -28.96
N GLY A 11 5.83 3.94 -27.72
CA GLY A 11 6.97 4.63 -27.11
C GLY A 11 6.63 5.99 -26.49
N ALA A 12 5.35 6.43 -26.54
CA ALA A 12 4.90 7.60 -25.80
C ALA A 12 4.82 7.32 -24.29
N THR A 13 4.80 8.39 -23.49
CA THR A 13 4.55 8.29 -22.04
C THR A 13 3.22 8.95 -21.71
N LEU A 14 2.35 8.25 -20.99
CA LEU A 14 1.18 8.86 -20.36
C LEU A 14 1.56 9.34 -18.96
N GLU A 15 1.40 10.64 -18.74
CA GLU A 15 1.42 11.25 -17.41
C GLU A 15 -0.01 11.33 -16.89
N TYR A 16 -0.28 10.84 -15.68
CA TYR A 16 -1.59 10.92 -15.06
C TYR A 16 -1.48 11.37 -13.61
N ARG A 17 -2.48 12.14 -13.16
CA ARG A 17 -2.51 12.64 -11.80
C ARG A 17 -3.17 11.60 -10.89
N VAL A 18 -2.62 11.44 -9.70
CA VAL A 18 -3.20 10.67 -8.61
C VAL A 18 -3.41 11.62 -7.44
N GLU A 19 -4.62 11.64 -6.92
CA GLU A 19 -4.92 12.31 -5.66
C GLU A 19 -5.39 11.28 -4.65
N HIS A 20 -4.88 11.42 -3.44
CA HIS A 20 -5.35 10.66 -2.29
C HIS A 20 -5.10 11.51 -1.04
N PRO A 21 -6.02 11.56 -0.07
CA PRO A 21 -5.74 12.19 1.21
C PRO A 21 -4.61 11.43 1.93
N PRO A 22 -3.91 12.04 2.89
CA PRO A 22 -3.09 11.29 3.82
C PRO A 22 -3.92 10.22 4.53
N TRP A 23 -3.31 9.08 4.80
CA TRP A 23 -3.97 8.03 5.58
C TRP A 23 -4.24 8.54 7.00
N ARG A 24 -5.48 8.36 7.46
CA ARG A 24 -5.80 8.55 8.87
C ARG A 24 -5.41 7.27 9.60
N VAL A 25 -4.46 7.39 10.51
CA VAL A 25 -3.94 6.28 11.30
C VAL A 25 -4.20 6.52 12.78
N TYR A 26 -4.58 5.46 13.47
CA TYR A 26 -4.92 5.47 14.89
C TYR A 26 -4.17 4.35 15.59
N ARG A 27 -3.65 4.61 16.79
CA ARG A 27 -3.04 3.54 17.60
C ARG A 27 -4.13 2.54 17.99
N ALA A 28 -3.87 1.25 17.79
CA ALA A 28 -4.81 0.22 18.25
C ALA A 28 -4.74 0.11 19.78
N GLU A 29 -5.90 -0.06 20.43
CA GLU A 29 -5.97 -0.26 21.88
C GLU A 29 -5.47 -1.65 22.29
N SER A 30 -5.73 -2.65 21.46
CA SER A 30 -5.26 -4.03 21.61
C SER A 30 -5.06 -4.67 20.25
N ALA A 31 -4.17 -5.66 20.15
CA ALA A 31 -3.98 -6.47 18.95
C ALA A 31 -3.55 -7.88 19.31
N GLU A 32 -4.10 -8.86 18.60
CA GLU A 32 -3.68 -10.26 18.63
C GLU A 32 -3.56 -10.78 17.20
N LEU A 33 -2.64 -11.71 16.97
CA LEU A 33 -2.49 -12.40 15.70
C LEU A 33 -2.75 -13.90 15.88
N GLY A 34 -3.91 -14.34 15.43
CA GLY A 34 -4.29 -15.75 15.39
C GLY A 34 -4.08 -16.36 14.00
N ALA A 35 -2.83 -16.67 13.63
CA ALA A 35 -2.50 -17.29 12.34
C ALA A 35 -1.34 -18.29 12.45
N ASP A 36 -1.39 -19.36 11.65
CA ASP A 36 -0.27 -20.28 11.47
C ASP A 36 0.73 -19.68 10.46
N ILE A 37 1.72 -18.95 10.98
CA ILE A 37 2.72 -18.24 10.19
C ILE A 37 3.65 -19.21 9.46
N GLU A 38 3.96 -20.36 10.05
CA GLU A 38 4.82 -21.34 9.38
C GLU A 38 4.13 -21.91 8.14
N SER A 39 2.84 -22.24 8.23
CA SER A 39 2.08 -22.74 7.08
C SER A 39 1.90 -21.67 5.99
N LEU A 40 1.65 -20.41 6.38
CA LEU A 40 1.36 -19.34 5.42
C LEU A 40 2.61 -18.75 4.76
N TYR A 41 3.68 -18.55 5.53
CA TYR A 41 4.85 -17.79 5.10
C TYR A 41 6.16 -18.58 5.21
N GLY A 42 6.15 -19.71 5.91
CA GLY A 42 7.33 -20.54 6.15
C GLY A 42 8.02 -20.22 7.48
N LYS A 43 8.78 -21.20 7.97
CA LYS A 43 9.42 -21.18 9.29
C LYS A 43 10.29 -19.96 9.56
N VAL A 44 10.93 -19.39 8.54
CA VAL A 44 11.80 -18.21 8.71
C VAL A 44 11.07 -16.98 9.25
N PHE A 45 9.74 -16.91 9.09
CA PHE A 45 8.95 -15.75 9.53
C PHE A 45 8.38 -15.87 10.95
N THR A 46 8.43 -17.05 11.57
CA THR A 46 7.81 -17.27 12.90
C THR A 46 8.53 -16.55 14.04
N GLU A 47 9.80 -16.18 13.85
CA GLU A 47 10.56 -15.35 14.80
C GLU A 47 10.09 -13.89 14.78
N PHE A 48 9.62 -13.40 13.62
CA PHE A 48 9.29 -11.99 13.42
C PHE A 48 7.78 -11.71 13.48
N ILE A 49 6.96 -12.72 13.21
CA ILE A 49 5.51 -12.60 13.15
C ILE A 49 4.92 -13.59 14.15
N GLY A 50 4.43 -13.05 15.27
CA GLY A 50 3.89 -13.83 16.38
C GLY A 50 2.60 -13.24 16.93
N PRO A 51 1.99 -13.91 17.93
CA PRO A 51 0.68 -13.54 18.46
C PRO A 51 0.63 -12.17 19.15
N ASN A 52 1.77 -11.67 19.65
CA ASN A 52 1.89 -10.39 20.33
C ASN A 52 2.75 -9.41 19.50
N PRO A 53 2.13 -8.54 18.69
CA PRO A 53 2.89 -7.58 17.88
C PRO A 53 3.46 -6.43 18.73
N ASP A 54 4.67 -5.98 18.41
CA ASP A 54 5.30 -4.82 19.06
C ASP A 54 4.58 -3.49 18.76
N SER A 55 3.86 -3.44 17.63
CA SER A 55 3.11 -2.27 17.18
C SER A 55 1.86 -2.68 16.40
N ALA A 56 0.76 -2.00 16.68
CA ALA A 56 -0.49 -2.16 15.95
C ALA A 56 -1.20 -0.82 15.81
N PHE A 57 -1.76 -0.58 14.62
CA PHE A 57 -2.52 0.63 14.30
C PHE A 57 -3.64 0.30 13.32
N VAL A 58 -4.71 1.09 13.38
CA VAL A 58 -5.82 1.05 12.44
C VAL A 58 -5.61 2.16 11.42
N ALA A 59 -5.76 1.82 10.14
CA ALA A 59 -5.66 2.77 9.06
C ALA A 59 -7.04 2.82 8.36
N GLU A 60 -7.75 3.95 8.47
CA GLU A 60 -9.14 4.12 7.96
C GLU A 60 -9.23 3.91 6.44
N GLY A 61 -8.10 4.05 5.75
CA GLY A 61 -8.00 4.04 4.31
C GLY A 61 -7.72 5.42 3.75
N SER A 62 -7.41 5.46 2.47
CA SER A 62 -7.24 6.69 1.71
C SER A 62 -7.79 6.48 0.30
N PRO A 63 -9.01 7.00 0.01
CA PRO A 63 -9.59 6.88 -1.31
C PRO A 63 -8.68 7.48 -2.37
N VAL A 64 -8.39 6.70 -3.41
CA VAL A 64 -7.51 7.13 -4.50
C VAL A 64 -8.37 7.53 -5.69
N THR A 65 -8.12 8.75 -6.20
CA THR A 65 -8.65 9.21 -7.47
C THR A 65 -7.53 9.22 -8.50
N VAL A 66 -7.70 8.45 -9.58
CA VAL A 66 -6.79 8.44 -10.72
C VAL A 66 -7.44 9.24 -11.84
N TYR A 67 -6.81 10.34 -12.23
CA TYR A 67 -7.29 11.18 -13.31
C TYR A 67 -6.87 10.62 -14.66
N ARG A 68 -7.63 10.97 -15.70
CA ARG A 68 -7.29 10.61 -17.07
C ARG A 68 -5.90 11.15 -17.42
N GLY A 69 -5.03 10.25 -17.88
CA GLY A 69 -3.69 10.61 -18.30
C GLY A 69 -3.66 11.40 -19.61
N ARG A 70 -2.61 12.19 -19.79
CA ARG A 70 -2.28 12.89 -21.03
C ARG A 70 -0.94 12.38 -21.57
N PRO A 71 -0.77 12.28 -22.90
CA PRO A 71 0.53 12.03 -23.48
C PRO A 71 1.47 13.19 -23.17
N ILE A 72 2.71 12.89 -22.81
CA ILE A 72 3.80 13.86 -22.77
C ILE A 72 4.75 13.55 -23.94
N ALA A 73 5.01 14.55 -24.78
CA ALA A 73 6.02 14.47 -25.82
C ALA A 73 7.41 14.50 -25.17
N ARG A 74 8.39 13.84 -25.80
CA ARG A 74 9.80 14.03 -25.46
C ARG A 74 10.29 15.41 -25.88
#